data_AF-A0A161XD10-F1
#
_entry.id   AF-A0A161XD10-F1
#
_cell.length_a   1.000
_cell.length_b   1.000
_cell.length_c   1.000
_cell.angle_alpha   90.00
_cell.angle_beta   90.00
_cell.angle_gamma   90.00
#
_symmetry.space_group_name_H-M   'P 1'
#
loop_
_entity.id
_entity.type
_entity.pdbx_description
1 polymer ?
#
loop_
_entity_poly.entity_id
_entity_poly.type
_entity_poly.pdbx_seq_one_letter_code
_entity_poly.pdbx_strand_id
1 'polypeptide(L)'
;MARPGSVAEIVTVIREAATGATDVVARGCGHSTRGESLTDGIALDMRGMTTVHWVGDDRVTVDAGATWREVLEATLPYGRMPPVLTDYLDLTVGGTLSASGIGGTSHIHRTQAANVFELEAVTPEGEVVTCSPTHRRRLFDTLRAGMGRHGVITTATLRLIPAPERVLSCRSRCASAAELIAAQSRISADHISGQYNSSGFELKAVVYDASSPPSGLSPTEVEELTFFDFADRMRPDVEKFIELGEWEQPHPWGQVILPAALAANFIEHTLADITPADIGPSGYILIKRFCPGHVPMLRAPSDAVIFALLRAAAPGCHTVAQMCVANDQLYDRAQAIGGVPYPPLPVPELTQAT
;
A
#
# COMPACT_ATOMS: atom_id res chain seq x y z
N MET A 1 -1.75 23.85 8.99
CA MET A 1 -2.55 22.78 8.36
C MET A 1 -3.85 23.39 7.85
N ALA A 2 -4.19 23.16 6.59
CA ALA A 2 -5.45 23.59 5.97
C ALA A 2 -6.28 22.34 5.65
N ARG A 3 -7.60 22.38 5.85
CA ARG A 3 -8.50 21.25 5.60
C ARG A 3 -9.53 21.65 4.53
N PRO A 4 -9.15 21.57 3.24
CA PRO A 4 -10.02 22.02 2.17
C PRO A 4 -11.25 21.12 2.04
N GLY A 5 -12.42 21.74 1.84
CA GLY A 5 -13.69 21.06 1.52
C GLY A 5 -13.98 21.00 0.02
N SER A 6 -13.12 21.59 -0.82
CA SER A 6 -13.30 21.63 -2.28
C SER A 6 -11.98 21.76 -3.05
N VAL A 7 -12.01 21.41 -4.33
CA VAL A 7 -10.88 21.61 -5.26
C VAL A 7 -10.49 23.09 -5.35
N ALA A 8 -11.47 24.01 -5.31
CA ALA A 8 -11.21 25.44 -5.38
C ALA A 8 -10.38 25.93 -4.18
N GLU A 9 -10.63 25.41 -2.98
CA GLU A 9 -9.84 25.74 -1.79
C GLU A 9 -8.41 25.18 -1.90
N ILE A 10 -8.21 23.99 -2.46
CA ILE A 10 -6.87 23.45 -2.75
C ILE A 10 -6.11 24.37 -3.71
N VAL A 11 -6.77 24.82 -4.80
CA VAL A 11 -6.18 25.75 -5.77
C VAL A 11 -5.78 27.07 -5.11
N THR A 12 -6.64 27.63 -4.26
CA THR A 12 -6.34 28.86 -3.51
C THR A 12 -5.11 28.67 -2.65
N VAL A 13 -5.04 27.60 -1.85
CA VAL A 13 -3.89 27.32 -0.97
C VAL A 13 -2.60 27.15 -1.78
N ILE A 14 -2.62 26.41 -2.88
CA ILE A 14 -1.44 26.18 -3.73
C ILE A 14 -0.95 27.51 -4.33
N ARG A 15 -1.87 28.34 -4.84
CA ARG A 15 -1.49 29.63 -5.44
C ARG A 15 -0.95 30.62 -4.41
N GLU A 16 -1.56 30.70 -3.23
CA GLU A 16 -1.08 31.53 -2.13
C GLU A 16 0.31 31.07 -1.67
N ALA A 17 0.51 29.76 -1.49
CA ALA A 17 1.80 29.19 -1.11
C ALA A 17 2.90 29.47 -2.13
N ALA A 18 2.58 29.44 -3.43
CA ALA A 18 3.52 29.78 -4.50
C ALA A 18 4.02 31.24 -4.40
N THR A 19 3.17 32.19 -4.00
CA THR A 19 3.60 33.59 -3.79
C THR A 19 4.56 33.76 -2.62
N GLY A 20 4.46 32.90 -1.61
CA GLY A 20 5.28 32.91 -0.40
C GLY A 20 6.44 31.92 -0.39
N ALA A 21 6.71 31.22 -1.51
CA ALA A 21 7.69 30.13 -1.60
C ALA A 21 7.52 29.10 -0.45
N THR A 22 6.28 28.80 -0.08
CA THR A 22 5.94 27.88 1.01
C THR A 22 5.63 26.50 0.46
N ASP A 23 6.22 25.46 1.03
CA ASP A 23 5.92 24.08 0.65
C ASP A 23 4.47 23.71 0.97
N VAL A 24 3.84 22.95 0.07
CA VAL A 24 2.51 22.39 0.26
C VAL A 24 2.59 20.87 0.16
N VAL A 25 2.12 20.17 1.18
CA VAL A 25 2.14 18.70 1.23
C VAL A 25 0.73 18.17 1.48
N ALA A 26 0.24 17.31 0.59
CA ALA A 26 -1.01 16.60 0.81
C ALA A 26 -0.85 15.53 1.90
N ARG A 27 -1.75 15.56 2.87
CA ARG A 27 -1.80 14.60 3.99
C ARG A 27 -3.15 13.88 3.97
N GLY A 28 -3.11 12.57 3.80
CA GLY A 28 -4.26 11.68 4.01
C GLY A 28 -4.41 11.33 5.50
N CYS A 29 -4.49 10.04 5.82
CA CYS A 29 -4.59 9.57 7.21
C CYS A 29 -3.27 9.63 8.00
N GLY A 30 -2.18 10.13 7.42
CA GLY A 30 -0.91 10.31 8.13
C GLY A 30 -0.08 9.04 8.39
N HIS A 31 -0.32 7.96 7.63
CA HIS A 31 0.36 6.65 7.77
C HIS A 31 1.76 6.56 7.11
N SER A 32 2.36 7.67 6.70
CA SER A 32 3.73 7.69 6.16
C SER A 32 4.75 7.44 7.27
N THR A 33 5.73 6.57 7.06
CA THR A 33 6.69 6.16 8.12
C THR A 33 8.01 6.92 8.12
N ARG A 34 8.29 7.75 7.09
CA ARG A 34 9.55 8.52 6.97
C ARG A 34 9.29 10.01 6.75
N GLY A 35 8.15 10.50 7.23
CA GLY A 35 7.80 11.92 7.15
C GLY A 35 7.37 12.40 5.77
N GLU A 36 7.03 11.51 4.83
CA GLU A 36 6.63 11.89 3.47
C GLU A 36 5.39 12.82 3.42
N SER A 37 4.58 12.84 4.49
CA SER A 37 3.41 13.73 4.64
C SER A 37 3.62 14.86 5.66
N LEU A 38 4.86 15.17 6.01
CA LEU A 38 5.24 16.25 6.94
C LEU A 38 5.84 17.44 6.17
N THR A 39 5.64 18.64 6.70
CA THR A 39 6.20 19.89 6.19
C THR A 39 6.18 20.96 7.27
N ASP A 40 7.15 21.88 7.22
CA ASP A 40 7.12 23.13 8.00
C ASP A 40 6.26 24.22 7.32
N GLY A 41 5.78 23.94 6.09
CA GLY A 41 4.85 24.77 5.33
C GLY A 41 3.38 24.39 5.58
N ILE A 42 2.62 24.23 4.50
CA ILE A 42 1.18 23.96 4.56
C ILE A 42 0.89 22.49 4.30
N ALA A 43 0.50 21.76 5.35
CA ALA A 43 -0.13 20.46 5.20
C ALA A 43 -1.61 20.61 4.79
N LEU A 44 -2.01 20.03 3.66
CA LEU A 44 -3.41 19.90 3.23
C LEU A 44 -4.00 18.61 3.81
N ASP A 45 -4.89 18.73 4.80
CA ASP A 45 -5.67 17.61 5.32
C ASP A 45 -6.76 17.24 4.30
N MET A 46 -6.44 16.24 3.46
CA MET A 46 -7.30 15.78 2.38
C MET A 46 -8.58 15.11 2.89
N ARG A 47 -8.68 14.79 4.19
CA ARG A 47 -9.91 14.24 4.81
C ARG A 47 -11.07 15.24 4.86
N GLY A 48 -10.87 16.48 4.42
CA GLY A 48 -11.97 17.40 4.10
C GLY A 48 -12.77 17.02 2.85
N MET A 49 -12.22 16.17 1.97
CA MET A 49 -12.86 15.70 0.73
C MET A 49 -12.92 14.17 0.72
N THR A 50 -14.09 13.59 1.02
CA THR A 50 -14.28 12.13 1.22
C THR A 50 -15.50 11.57 0.48
N THR A 51 -16.08 12.36 -0.42
CA THR A 51 -17.34 12.04 -1.09
C THR A 51 -17.15 10.90 -2.09
N VAL A 52 -18.01 9.88 -1.99
CA VAL A 52 -18.20 8.90 -3.07
C VAL A 52 -19.22 9.48 -4.03
N HIS A 53 -18.76 9.96 -5.19
CA HIS A 53 -19.59 10.68 -6.16
C HIS A 53 -20.51 9.76 -6.96
N TRP A 54 -20.01 8.56 -7.29
CA TRP A 54 -20.77 7.60 -8.09
C TRP A 54 -20.23 6.18 -7.93
N VAL A 55 -21.15 5.20 -7.89
CA VAL A 55 -20.85 3.75 -7.90
C VAL A 55 -21.58 3.12 -9.07
N GLY A 56 -20.83 2.49 -9.98
CA GLY A 56 -21.36 1.71 -11.10
C GLY A 56 -20.97 0.24 -11.02
N ASP A 57 -21.23 -0.48 -12.11
CA ASP A 57 -20.95 -1.93 -12.20
C ASP A 57 -19.46 -2.26 -12.26
N ASP A 58 -18.68 -1.44 -12.96
CA ASP A 58 -17.26 -1.70 -13.26
C ASP A 58 -16.32 -0.65 -12.66
N ARG A 59 -16.84 0.41 -12.04
CA ARG A 59 -16.03 1.50 -11.49
C ARG A 59 -16.75 2.33 -10.41
N VAL A 60 -15.96 3.01 -9.60
CA VAL A 60 -16.39 4.00 -8.59
C VAL A 60 -15.62 5.31 -8.80
N THR A 61 -16.27 6.46 -8.65
CA THR A 61 -15.62 7.77 -8.61
C THR A 61 -15.72 8.33 -7.20
N VAL A 62 -14.58 8.68 -6.61
CA VAL A 62 -14.47 9.07 -5.19
C VAL A 62 -13.42 10.15 -4.99
N ASP A 63 -13.63 11.03 -4.02
CA ASP A 63 -12.60 11.96 -3.56
C ASP A 63 -11.37 11.19 -3.06
N ALA A 64 -10.20 11.69 -3.39
CA ALA A 64 -8.92 11.07 -3.04
C ALA A 64 -8.66 11.06 -1.52
N GLY A 65 -9.36 11.91 -0.77
CA GLY A 65 -9.30 11.89 0.68
C GLY A 65 -10.06 10.74 1.31
N ALA A 66 -11.00 10.08 0.63
CA ALA A 66 -11.74 8.94 1.18
C ALA A 66 -10.82 7.76 1.55
N THR A 67 -11.15 6.99 2.58
CA THR A 67 -10.44 5.76 2.94
C THR A 67 -10.89 4.58 2.10
N TRP A 68 -10.07 3.54 2.02
CA TRP A 68 -10.50 2.29 1.37
C TRP A 68 -11.66 1.60 2.09
N ARG A 69 -11.82 1.81 3.41
CA ARG A 69 -13.03 1.42 4.15
C ARG A 69 -14.26 2.11 3.59
N GLU A 70 -14.24 3.45 3.49
CA GLU A 70 -15.38 4.23 3.00
C GLU A 70 -15.75 3.83 1.56
N VAL A 71 -14.74 3.57 0.71
CA VAL A 71 -14.95 3.05 -0.64
C VAL A 71 -15.60 1.66 -0.60
N LEU A 72 -15.13 0.76 0.26
CA LEU A 72 -15.66 -0.59 0.37
C LEU A 72 -17.11 -0.58 0.89
N GLU A 73 -17.39 0.17 1.94
CA GLU A 73 -18.74 0.36 2.51
C GLU A 73 -19.72 0.95 1.49
N ALA A 74 -19.26 1.85 0.61
CA ALA A 74 -20.10 2.42 -0.45
C ALA A 74 -20.33 1.46 -1.64
N THR A 75 -19.43 0.52 -1.89
CA THR A 75 -19.47 -0.35 -3.08
C THR A 75 -20.07 -1.73 -2.81
N LEU A 76 -19.92 -2.26 -1.59
CA LEU A 76 -20.48 -3.56 -1.20
C LEU A 76 -22.01 -3.68 -1.32
N PRO A 77 -22.82 -2.65 -1.01
CA PRO A 77 -24.28 -2.71 -1.22
C PRO A 77 -24.68 -2.95 -2.69
N TYR A 78 -23.78 -2.68 -3.63
CA TYR A 78 -23.95 -2.94 -5.06
C TYR A 78 -23.34 -4.28 -5.50
N GLY A 79 -22.84 -5.10 -4.57
CA GLY A 79 -22.14 -6.35 -4.86
C GLY A 79 -20.79 -6.13 -5.53
N ARG A 80 -20.14 -4.98 -5.29
CA ARG A 80 -18.88 -4.59 -5.92
C ARG A 80 -17.78 -4.32 -4.91
N MET A 81 -16.53 -4.51 -5.34
CA MET A 81 -15.33 -4.16 -4.55
C MET A 81 -14.21 -3.64 -5.46
N PRO A 82 -13.28 -2.82 -4.96
CA PRO A 82 -12.00 -2.59 -5.61
C PRO A 82 -11.23 -3.92 -5.76
N PRO A 83 -10.59 -4.20 -6.91
CA PRO A 83 -9.84 -5.45 -7.11
C PRO A 83 -8.68 -5.65 -6.14
N VAL A 84 -8.16 -4.56 -5.57
CA VAL A 84 -7.00 -4.56 -4.67
C VAL A 84 -7.31 -3.67 -3.47
N LEU A 85 -7.20 -4.26 -2.28
CA LEU A 85 -7.21 -3.56 -1.01
C LEU A 85 -5.83 -3.67 -0.37
N THR A 86 -5.39 -2.63 0.32
CA THR A 86 -4.28 -2.72 1.27
C THR A 86 -4.69 -3.56 2.47
N ASP A 87 -3.71 -4.11 3.20
CA ASP A 87 -4.01 -4.95 4.36
C ASP A 87 -4.71 -4.15 5.49
N TYR A 88 -4.44 -2.84 5.59
CA TYR A 88 -5.15 -1.89 6.45
C TYR A 88 -6.01 -0.93 5.62
N LEU A 89 -7.29 -0.78 5.98
CA LEU A 89 -8.28 -0.06 5.16
C LEU A 89 -8.39 1.44 5.46
N ASP A 90 -7.91 1.93 6.60
CA ASP A 90 -7.99 3.36 6.94
C ASP A 90 -6.82 4.16 6.35
N LEU A 91 -6.51 3.86 5.09
CA LEU A 91 -5.59 4.60 4.26
C LEU A 91 -6.40 5.31 3.18
N THR A 92 -6.06 6.57 2.90
CA THR A 92 -6.75 7.34 1.86
C THR A 92 -6.44 6.83 0.47
N VAL A 93 -7.41 6.88 -0.45
CA VAL A 93 -7.26 6.57 -1.87
C VAL A 93 -6.04 7.31 -2.45
N GLY A 94 -5.99 8.64 -2.37
CA GLY A 94 -4.90 9.46 -2.92
C GLY A 94 -3.52 9.09 -2.36
N GLY A 95 -3.43 8.85 -1.04
CA GLY A 95 -2.18 8.43 -0.40
C GLY A 95 -1.66 7.09 -0.93
N THR A 96 -2.52 6.08 -1.00
CA THR A 96 -2.12 4.75 -1.50
C THR A 96 -1.82 4.75 -3.00
N LEU A 97 -2.57 5.48 -3.83
CA LEU A 97 -2.28 5.64 -5.25
C LEU A 97 -0.94 6.35 -5.46
N SER A 98 -0.59 7.32 -4.60
CA SER A 98 0.71 8.00 -4.60
C SER A 98 1.86 7.10 -4.16
N ALA A 99 1.59 6.02 -3.44
CA ALA A 99 2.57 5.00 -3.03
C ALA A 99 2.54 3.72 -3.90
N SER A 100 1.55 3.59 -4.80
CA SER A 100 1.16 2.42 -5.61
C SER A 100 0.09 1.50 -5.01
N GLY A 101 0.15 1.18 -3.71
CA GLY A 101 -0.86 0.37 -3.01
C GLY A 101 -0.81 -1.12 -3.37
N ILE A 102 -0.21 -1.94 -2.50
CA ILE A 102 0.00 -3.37 -2.73
C ILE A 102 -0.86 -4.17 -1.75
N GLY A 103 -1.63 -5.12 -2.28
CA GLY A 103 -2.57 -5.96 -1.53
C GLY A 103 -2.35 -7.44 -1.80
N GLY A 104 -3.02 -8.32 -1.03
CA GLY A 104 -2.90 -9.77 -1.25
C GLY A 104 -3.50 -10.28 -2.56
N THR A 105 -4.29 -9.48 -3.26
CA THR A 105 -4.80 -9.79 -4.60
C THR A 105 -3.90 -9.25 -5.72
N SER A 106 -2.77 -8.60 -5.38
CA SER A 106 -1.91 -7.91 -6.36
C SER A 106 -1.13 -8.84 -7.29
N HIS A 107 -1.02 -10.14 -6.99
CA HIS A 107 -0.50 -11.14 -7.94
C HIS A 107 -1.41 -11.30 -9.17
N ILE A 108 -2.73 -11.17 -9.00
CA ILE A 108 -3.71 -11.23 -10.09
C ILE A 108 -3.98 -9.83 -10.65
N HIS A 109 -4.32 -8.90 -9.77
CA HIS A 109 -4.88 -7.61 -10.16
C HIS A 109 -3.88 -6.46 -10.22
N ARG A 110 -2.59 -6.71 -10.01
CA ARG A 110 -1.55 -5.68 -9.93
C ARG A 110 -1.73 -4.75 -8.73
N THR A 111 -1.18 -3.54 -8.72
CA THR A 111 -1.33 -2.60 -7.60
C THR A 111 -2.64 -1.80 -7.69
N GLN A 112 -3.02 -1.09 -6.62
CA GLN A 112 -4.16 -0.17 -6.64
C GLN A 112 -3.98 0.92 -7.72
N ALA A 113 -2.77 1.47 -7.83
CA ALA A 113 -2.39 2.41 -8.87
C ALA A 113 -2.53 1.84 -10.30
N ALA A 114 -2.48 0.54 -10.50
CA ALA A 114 -2.75 -0.08 -11.80
C ALA A 114 -4.24 -0.23 -12.12
N ASN A 115 -5.14 -0.01 -11.16
CA ASN A 115 -6.60 -0.18 -11.27
C ASN A 115 -7.35 1.17 -11.29
N VAL A 116 -6.75 2.18 -11.91
CA VAL A 116 -7.30 3.54 -12.03
C VAL A 116 -7.69 3.80 -13.49
N PHE A 117 -8.90 4.29 -13.72
CA PHE A 117 -9.36 4.74 -15.03
C PHE A 117 -8.99 6.20 -15.29
N GLU A 118 -9.15 7.06 -14.29
CA GLU A 118 -8.97 8.51 -14.43
C GLU A 118 -8.62 9.13 -13.07
N LEU A 119 -7.84 10.20 -13.10
CA LEU A 119 -7.53 11.05 -11.96
C LEU A 119 -7.87 12.50 -12.27
N GLU A 120 -8.43 13.20 -11.30
CA GLU A 120 -8.39 14.65 -11.22
C GLU A 120 -7.30 15.05 -10.22
N ALA A 121 -6.52 16.07 -10.55
CA ALA A 121 -5.48 16.60 -9.68
C ALA A 121 -5.36 18.11 -9.80
N VAL A 122 -4.77 18.73 -8.78
CA VAL A 122 -4.29 20.11 -8.84
C VAL A 122 -2.77 20.09 -8.99
N THR A 123 -2.24 20.71 -10.05
CA THR A 123 -0.80 20.79 -10.31
C THR A 123 -0.12 21.77 -9.35
N PRO A 124 1.23 21.78 -9.24
CA PRO A 124 1.97 22.77 -8.47
C PRO A 124 1.68 24.23 -8.86
N GLU A 125 1.27 24.47 -10.11
CA GLU A 125 0.87 25.79 -10.63
C GLU A 125 -0.56 26.19 -10.24
N GLY A 126 -1.29 25.30 -9.54
CA GLY A 126 -2.70 25.52 -9.18
C GLY A 126 -3.65 25.38 -10.37
N GLU A 127 -3.32 24.54 -11.36
CA GLU A 127 -4.23 24.15 -12.44
C GLU A 127 -4.99 22.87 -12.06
N VAL A 128 -6.31 22.86 -12.27
CA VAL A 128 -7.12 21.65 -12.16
C VAL A 128 -7.04 20.88 -13.47
N VAL A 129 -6.63 19.61 -13.40
CA VAL A 129 -6.37 18.78 -14.56
C VAL A 129 -6.96 17.38 -14.39
N THR A 130 -7.49 16.84 -15.47
CA THR A 130 -7.92 15.45 -15.56
C THR A 130 -6.92 14.66 -16.40
N CYS A 131 -6.60 13.43 -16.03
CA CYS A 131 -5.69 12.57 -16.79
C CYS A 131 -6.07 11.09 -16.67
N SER A 132 -5.71 10.32 -17.69
CA SER A 132 -6.07 8.91 -17.85
C SER A 132 -5.02 8.17 -18.70
N PRO A 133 -5.16 6.85 -18.91
CA PRO A 133 -4.29 6.11 -19.81
C PRO A 133 -4.24 6.65 -21.25
N THR A 134 -5.27 7.40 -21.69
CA THR A 134 -5.44 7.92 -23.05
C THR A 134 -5.48 9.45 -23.13
N HIS A 135 -5.53 10.16 -22.01
CA HIS A 135 -5.55 11.62 -21.94
C HIS A 135 -4.51 12.14 -20.94
N ARG A 136 -3.61 13.05 -21.35
CA ARG A 136 -2.49 13.53 -20.52
C ARG A 136 -1.71 12.37 -19.85
N ARG A 137 -1.43 11.31 -20.62
CA ARG A 137 -0.86 10.05 -20.13
C ARG A 137 0.40 10.23 -19.28
N ARG A 138 1.32 11.13 -19.69
CA ARG A 138 2.54 11.40 -18.93
C ARG A 138 2.22 11.84 -17.49
N LEU A 139 1.27 12.75 -17.30
CA LEU A 139 0.84 13.19 -15.96
C LEU A 139 0.16 12.05 -15.19
N PHE A 140 -0.70 11.27 -15.85
CA PHE A 140 -1.34 10.12 -15.24
C PHE A 140 -0.32 9.08 -14.72
N ASP A 141 0.78 8.88 -15.45
CA ASP A 141 1.86 7.99 -15.05
C ASP A 141 2.71 8.58 -13.92
N THR A 142 2.91 9.90 -13.86
CA THR A 142 3.70 10.54 -12.81
C THR A 142 2.96 10.73 -11.50
N LEU A 143 1.63 10.87 -11.49
CA LEU A 143 0.85 10.97 -10.25
C LEU A 143 0.81 9.63 -9.49
N ARG A 144 0.74 8.51 -10.22
CA ARG A 144 0.61 7.16 -9.65
C ARG A 144 1.97 6.63 -9.23
N ALA A 145 2.10 6.28 -7.95
CA ALA A 145 3.39 6.01 -7.29
C ALA A 145 4.36 7.22 -7.32
N GLY A 146 3.83 8.43 -7.51
CA GLY A 146 4.59 9.68 -7.63
C GLY A 146 4.89 10.39 -6.31
N MET A 147 4.46 9.84 -5.18
CA MET A 147 4.70 10.41 -3.84
C MET A 147 4.25 11.88 -3.70
N GLY A 148 3.15 12.27 -4.37
CA GLY A 148 2.57 13.61 -4.28
C GLY A 148 3.39 14.74 -4.94
N ARG A 149 4.50 14.42 -5.63
CA ARG A 149 5.41 15.44 -6.20
C ARG A 149 4.88 16.17 -7.43
N HIS A 150 3.95 15.56 -8.15
CA HIS A 150 3.47 16.07 -9.44
C HIS A 150 2.08 16.68 -9.37
N GLY A 151 1.56 16.86 -8.16
CA GLY A 151 0.23 17.42 -7.91
C GLY A 151 -0.51 16.70 -6.80
N VAL A 152 -1.58 17.34 -6.33
CA VAL A 152 -2.51 16.80 -5.34
C VAL A 152 -3.64 16.09 -6.07
N ILE A 153 -3.73 14.76 -5.95
CA ILE A 153 -4.88 14.02 -6.47
C ILE A 153 -6.12 14.43 -5.66
N THR A 154 -7.17 14.88 -6.34
CA THR A 154 -8.43 15.33 -5.71
C THR A 154 -9.54 14.30 -5.86
N THR A 155 -9.63 13.66 -7.03
CA THR A 155 -10.67 12.67 -7.35
C THR A 155 -10.04 11.49 -8.10
N ALA A 156 -10.51 10.27 -7.86
CA ALA A 156 -10.09 9.08 -8.59
C ALA A 156 -11.30 8.27 -9.07
N THR A 157 -11.26 7.83 -10.34
CA THR A 157 -12.18 6.83 -10.86
C THR A 157 -11.46 5.48 -10.90
N LEU A 158 -11.92 4.55 -10.06
CA LEU A 158 -11.27 3.27 -9.76
C LEU A 158 -12.07 2.12 -10.35
N ARG A 159 -11.38 1.06 -10.77
CA ARG A 159 -12.02 -0.18 -11.22
C ARG A 159 -12.72 -0.90 -10.07
N LEU A 160 -13.83 -1.56 -10.38
CA LEU A 160 -14.53 -2.50 -9.52
C LEU A 160 -14.60 -3.90 -10.16
N ILE A 161 -14.77 -4.91 -9.32
CA ILE A 161 -15.09 -6.30 -9.67
C ILE A 161 -16.26 -6.78 -8.79
N PRO A 162 -16.92 -7.91 -9.13
CA PRO A 162 -17.85 -8.55 -8.21
C PRO A 162 -17.20 -8.80 -6.85
N ALA A 163 -17.89 -8.43 -5.78
CA ALA A 163 -17.48 -8.75 -4.41
C ALA A 163 -17.98 -10.15 -4.05
N PRO A 164 -17.16 -10.99 -3.40
CA PRO A 164 -17.65 -12.25 -2.85
C PRO A 164 -18.48 -12.01 -1.59
N GLU A 165 -19.29 -12.99 -1.21
CA GLU A 165 -20.03 -12.94 0.04
C GLU A 165 -19.14 -13.38 1.22
N ARG A 166 -18.36 -14.43 0.99
CA ARG A 166 -17.52 -15.07 2.01
C ARG A 166 -16.17 -15.46 1.45
N VAL A 167 -15.23 -15.72 2.36
CA VAL A 167 -13.91 -16.22 2.01
C VAL A 167 -13.54 -17.41 2.87
N LEU A 168 -12.74 -18.31 2.30
CA LEU A 168 -12.07 -19.37 3.03
C LEU A 168 -10.58 -19.04 3.14
N SER A 169 -10.15 -18.65 4.33
CA SER A 169 -8.76 -18.31 4.66
C SER A 169 -8.01 -19.55 5.13
N CYS A 170 -7.00 -19.95 4.36
CA CYS A 170 -6.20 -21.14 4.61
C CYS A 170 -4.75 -20.75 4.95
N ARG A 171 -4.20 -21.30 6.03
CA ARG A 171 -2.78 -21.09 6.39
C ARG A 171 -2.01 -22.40 6.31
N SER A 172 -0.76 -22.32 5.86
CA SER A 172 0.16 -23.47 5.79
C SER A 172 1.58 -23.04 6.12
N ARG A 173 2.32 -23.91 6.80
CA ARG A 173 3.75 -23.72 7.04
C ARG A 173 4.55 -23.93 5.76
N CYS A 174 5.67 -23.22 5.65
CA CYS A 174 6.70 -23.42 4.64
C CYS A 174 8.05 -23.59 5.34
N ALA A 175 8.93 -24.43 4.81
CA ALA A 175 10.24 -24.68 5.38
C ALA A 175 11.26 -23.56 5.09
N SER A 176 11.03 -22.76 4.04
CA SER A 176 11.98 -21.73 3.58
C SER A 176 11.29 -20.57 2.87
N ALA A 177 12.01 -19.47 2.64
CA ALA A 177 11.51 -18.35 1.85
C ALA A 177 11.29 -18.76 0.39
N ALA A 178 12.15 -19.64 -0.14
CA ALA A 178 12.03 -20.18 -1.48
C ALA A 178 10.75 -21.00 -1.66
N GLU A 179 10.42 -21.86 -0.69
CA GLU A 179 9.17 -22.63 -0.72
C GLU A 179 7.96 -21.71 -0.65
N LEU A 180 7.98 -20.73 0.27
CA LEU A 180 6.90 -19.75 0.43
C LEU A 180 6.64 -18.99 -0.89
N ILE A 181 7.67 -18.39 -1.49
CA ILE A 181 7.54 -17.63 -2.74
C ILE A 181 7.07 -18.52 -3.90
N ALA A 182 7.56 -19.76 -3.97
CA ALA A 182 7.13 -20.71 -4.99
C ALA A 182 5.66 -21.12 -4.80
N ALA A 183 5.21 -21.33 -3.56
CA ALA A 183 3.81 -21.63 -3.25
C ALA A 183 2.89 -20.48 -3.64
N GLN A 184 3.29 -19.22 -3.37
CA GLN A 184 2.53 -18.02 -3.79
C GLN A 184 2.33 -17.93 -5.32
N SER A 185 3.14 -18.63 -6.11
CA SER A 185 3.03 -18.66 -7.58
C SER A 185 2.21 -19.85 -8.10
N ARG A 186 2.18 -20.96 -7.37
CA ARG A 186 1.55 -22.23 -7.79
C ARG A 186 0.14 -22.41 -7.26
N ILE A 187 -0.14 -21.94 -6.05
CA ILE A 187 -1.46 -22.08 -5.43
C ILE A 187 -2.40 -21.09 -6.10
N SER A 188 -3.50 -21.60 -6.64
CA SER A 188 -4.56 -20.78 -7.23
C SER A 188 -5.47 -20.29 -6.12
N ALA A 189 -5.31 -19.04 -5.71
CA ALA A 189 -6.14 -18.37 -4.72
C ALA A 189 -6.32 -16.89 -5.08
N ASP A 190 -7.46 -16.30 -4.71
CA ASP A 190 -7.83 -14.92 -5.01
C ASP A 190 -6.98 -13.92 -4.25
N HIS A 191 -6.61 -14.25 -3.00
CA HIS A 191 -5.67 -13.49 -2.20
C HIS A 191 -4.56 -14.40 -1.67
N ILE A 192 -3.32 -13.94 -1.82
CA ILE A 192 -2.11 -14.63 -1.38
C ILE A 192 -1.21 -13.67 -0.62
N SER A 193 -0.71 -14.13 0.53
CA SER A 193 0.32 -13.43 1.30
C SER A 193 1.18 -14.43 2.05
N GLY A 194 2.33 -13.98 2.53
CA GLY A 194 3.22 -14.77 3.36
C GLY A 194 3.79 -13.94 4.48
N GLN A 195 4.25 -14.62 5.52
CA GLN A 195 4.91 -13.99 6.65
C GLN A 195 6.06 -14.85 7.19
N TYR A 196 6.91 -14.23 8.00
CA TYR A 196 7.85 -14.91 8.87
C TYR A 196 7.61 -14.48 10.31
N ASN A 197 7.43 -15.45 11.20
CA ASN A 197 7.20 -15.21 12.63
C ASN A 197 7.99 -16.21 13.49
N SER A 198 7.74 -16.23 14.80
CA SER A 198 8.42 -17.13 15.75
C SER A 198 8.26 -18.61 15.42
N SER A 199 7.26 -18.97 14.62
CA SER A 199 6.99 -20.34 14.15
C SER A 199 7.47 -20.59 12.71
N GLY A 200 8.28 -19.69 12.15
CA GLY A 200 8.86 -19.79 10.81
C GLY A 200 8.01 -19.17 9.70
N PHE A 201 8.23 -19.64 8.47
CA PHE A 201 7.49 -19.15 7.30
C PHE A 201 6.07 -19.70 7.25
N GLU A 202 5.12 -18.84 6.91
CA GLU A 202 3.72 -19.20 6.77
C GLU A 202 3.11 -18.56 5.52
N LEU A 203 2.43 -19.37 4.72
CA LEU A 203 1.60 -18.95 3.60
C LEU A 203 0.17 -18.73 4.10
N LYS A 204 -0.48 -17.65 3.65
CA LYS A 204 -1.92 -17.45 3.72
C LYS A 204 -2.48 -17.40 2.30
N ALA A 205 -3.38 -18.32 1.98
CA ALA A 205 -4.09 -18.39 0.71
C ALA A 205 -5.59 -18.31 0.98
N VAL A 206 -6.28 -17.43 0.28
CA VAL A 206 -7.69 -17.12 0.52
C VAL A 206 -8.44 -17.26 -0.80
N VAL A 207 -9.52 -18.04 -0.77
CA VAL A 207 -10.40 -18.28 -1.92
C VAL A 207 -11.78 -17.70 -1.65
N TYR A 208 -12.38 -17.13 -2.69
CA TYR A 208 -13.65 -16.42 -2.63
C TYR A 208 -14.82 -17.37 -2.94
N ASP A 209 -15.85 -17.33 -2.10
CA ASP A 209 -17.09 -18.14 -2.21
C ASP A 209 -16.88 -19.65 -2.46
N ALA A 210 -15.72 -20.18 -2.06
CA ALA A 210 -15.36 -21.58 -2.22
C ALA A 210 -15.64 -22.37 -0.94
N SER A 211 -16.03 -23.63 -1.10
CA SER A 211 -16.34 -24.55 0.01
C SER A 211 -15.17 -25.45 0.43
N SER A 212 -14.01 -25.30 -0.20
CA SER A 212 -12.84 -26.14 0.08
C SER A 212 -11.53 -25.36 -0.13
N PRO A 213 -10.46 -25.71 0.61
CA PRO A 213 -9.14 -25.14 0.39
C PRO A 213 -8.65 -25.25 -1.07
N PRO A 214 -7.75 -24.36 -1.51
CA PRO A 214 -7.22 -24.42 -2.86
C PRO A 214 -6.44 -25.71 -3.10
N SER A 215 -6.59 -26.27 -4.31
CA SER A 215 -5.91 -27.51 -4.71
C SER A 215 -4.39 -27.40 -4.55
N GLY A 216 -3.76 -28.46 -4.02
CA GLY A 216 -2.33 -28.51 -3.77
C GLY A 216 -1.88 -27.84 -2.46
N LEU A 217 -2.80 -27.27 -1.67
CA LEU A 217 -2.53 -26.79 -0.33
C LEU A 217 -3.05 -27.79 0.71
N SER A 218 -2.22 -28.12 1.69
CA SER A 218 -2.63 -28.89 2.89
C SER A 218 -2.57 -27.95 4.09
N PRO A 219 -3.62 -27.16 4.33
CA PRO A 219 -3.58 -26.12 5.35
C PRO A 219 -3.56 -26.71 6.75
N THR A 220 -2.83 -26.05 7.65
CA THR A 220 -2.83 -26.32 9.09
C THR A 220 -4.00 -25.63 9.80
N GLU A 221 -4.54 -24.56 9.20
CA GLU A 221 -5.66 -23.80 9.72
C GLU A 221 -6.56 -23.37 8.55
N VAL A 222 -7.87 -23.47 8.76
CA VAL A 222 -8.90 -23.05 7.81
C VAL A 222 -9.97 -22.29 8.57
N GLU A 223 -10.29 -21.10 8.10
CA GLU A 223 -11.28 -20.21 8.69
C GLU A 223 -12.20 -19.67 7.60
N GLU A 224 -13.51 -19.73 7.83
CA GLU A 224 -14.50 -19.09 6.96
C GLU A 224 -14.94 -17.77 7.59
N LEU A 225 -14.94 -16.70 6.80
CA LEU A 225 -15.29 -15.35 7.22
C LEU A 225 -16.24 -14.72 6.20
N THR A 226 -17.02 -13.72 6.62
CA THR A 226 -17.61 -12.81 5.63
C THR A 226 -16.49 -12.08 4.88
N PHE A 227 -16.75 -11.67 3.64
CA PHE A 227 -15.74 -10.91 2.89
C PHE A 227 -15.34 -9.61 3.60
N PHE A 228 -16.30 -8.90 4.22
CA PHE A 228 -16.01 -7.66 4.93
C PHE A 228 -15.13 -7.89 6.15
N ASP A 229 -15.44 -8.89 6.99
CA ASP A 229 -14.61 -9.20 8.17
C ASP A 229 -13.18 -9.57 7.76
N PHE A 230 -13.04 -10.32 6.66
CA PHE A 230 -11.72 -10.59 6.09
C PHE A 230 -11.02 -9.34 5.58
N ALA A 231 -11.72 -8.48 4.85
CA ALA A 231 -11.15 -7.23 4.32
C ALA A 231 -10.68 -6.32 5.47
N ASP A 232 -11.43 -6.26 6.57
CA ASP A 232 -11.13 -5.43 7.74
C ASP A 232 -10.41 -6.15 8.89
N ARG A 233 -9.85 -7.34 8.61
CA ARG A 233 -9.21 -8.21 9.61
C ARG A 233 -8.10 -7.57 10.45
N MET A 234 -7.53 -6.45 10.02
CA MET A 234 -6.51 -5.74 10.80
C MET A 234 -7.11 -4.86 11.90
N ARG A 235 -8.41 -4.54 11.87
CA ARG A 235 -9.03 -3.67 12.88
C ARG A 235 -8.89 -4.17 14.31
N PRO A 236 -9.20 -5.45 14.61
CA PRO A 236 -9.07 -5.94 15.96
C PRO A 236 -7.62 -5.92 16.45
N ASP A 237 -6.66 -6.20 15.56
CA ASP A 237 -5.23 -6.12 15.88
C ASP A 237 -4.81 -4.66 16.20
N VAL A 238 -5.30 -3.69 15.43
CA VAL A 238 -5.04 -2.26 15.66
C VAL A 238 -5.66 -1.78 16.98
N GLU A 239 -6.92 -2.14 17.25
CA GLU A 239 -7.57 -1.86 18.53
C GLU A 239 -6.74 -2.44 19.68
N LYS A 240 -6.21 -3.65 19.50
CA LYS A 240 -5.35 -4.27 20.50
C LYS A 240 -4.02 -3.53 20.68
N PHE A 241 -3.39 -3.06 19.61
CA PHE A 241 -2.16 -2.27 19.70
C PHE A 241 -2.40 -0.90 20.36
N ILE A 242 -3.56 -0.30 20.17
CA ILE A 242 -3.96 0.94 20.87
C ILE A 242 -4.09 0.66 22.38
N GLU A 243 -4.81 -0.40 22.76
CA GLU A 243 -4.95 -0.79 24.18
C GLU A 243 -3.59 -1.02 24.86
N LEU A 244 -2.62 -1.59 24.13
CA LEU A 244 -1.28 -1.88 24.63
C LEU A 244 -0.33 -0.67 24.58
N GLY A 245 -0.75 0.47 24.01
CA GLY A 245 0.10 1.65 23.81
C GLY A 245 1.20 1.47 22.76
N GLU A 246 1.15 0.37 22.00
CA GLU A 246 2.08 0.02 20.93
C GLU A 246 1.82 0.83 19.66
N TRP A 247 0.55 1.14 19.38
CA TRP A 247 0.16 1.92 18.20
C TRP A 247 0.75 3.33 18.15
N GLU A 248 0.99 3.93 19.33
CA GLU A 248 1.58 5.27 19.44
C GLU A 248 3.12 5.26 19.45
N GLN A 249 3.75 4.08 19.53
CA GLN A 249 5.21 3.98 19.45
C GLN A 249 5.70 4.36 18.03
N PRO A 250 6.99 4.70 17.87
CA PRO A 250 7.54 4.93 16.54
C PRO A 250 7.58 3.63 15.71
N HIS A 251 7.23 3.73 14.43
CA HIS A 251 7.16 2.60 13.50
C HIS A 251 8.12 2.78 12.30
N PRO A 252 9.45 2.61 12.50
CA PRO A 252 10.43 2.77 11.43
C PRO A 252 10.41 1.57 10.47
N TRP A 253 9.35 1.42 9.69
CA TRP A 253 9.19 0.31 8.76
C TRP A 253 10.23 0.33 7.65
N GLY A 254 10.85 -0.82 7.40
CA GLY A 254 11.77 -1.05 6.28
C GLY A 254 11.14 -1.94 5.25
N GLN A 255 10.86 -1.43 4.05
CA GLN A 255 10.17 -2.21 3.01
C GLN A 255 10.88 -2.10 1.67
N VAL A 256 11.03 -3.24 0.99
CA VAL A 256 11.69 -3.34 -0.31
C VAL A 256 10.87 -4.19 -1.26
N ILE A 257 10.95 -3.86 -2.54
CA ILE A 257 10.45 -4.68 -3.64
C ILE A 257 11.65 -5.29 -4.35
N LEU A 258 11.70 -6.61 -4.37
CA LEU A 258 12.83 -7.40 -4.87
C LEU A 258 12.45 -8.13 -6.16
N PRO A 259 13.38 -8.38 -7.09
CA PRO A 259 13.13 -9.31 -8.19
C PRO A 259 12.81 -10.70 -7.64
N ALA A 260 11.71 -11.32 -8.06
CA ALA A 260 11.24 -12.57 -7.46
C ALA A 260 12.30 -13.69 -7.51
N ALA A 261 13.11 -13.73 -8.57
CA ALA A 261 14.19 -14.71 -8.75
C ALA A 261 15.31 -14.63 -7.71
N LEU A 262 15.51 -13.48 -7.06
CA LEU A 262 16.57 -13.23 -6.08
C LEU A 262 16.04 -13.06 -4.65
N ALA A 263 14.73 -12.92 -4.49
CA ALA A 263 14.09 -12.55 -3.23
C ALA A 263 14.31 -13.59 -2.11
N ALA A 264 14.24 -14.89 -2.41
CA ALA A 264 14.38 -15.94 -1.38
C ALA A 264 15.73 -15.85 -0.64
N ASN A 265 16.84 -15.82 -1.39
CA ASN A 265 18.18 -15.71 -0.82
C ASN A 265 18.33 -14.40 -0.05
N PHE A 266 17.84 -13.28 -0.59
CA PHE A 266 17.90 -11.98 0.08
C PHE A 266 17.19 -12.01 1.43
N ILE A 267 15.98 -12.57 1.48
CA ILE A 267 15.14 -12.67 2.67
C ILE A 267 15.83 -13.54 3.72
N GLU A 268 16.30 -14.73 3.35
CA GLU A 268 16.95 -15.65 4.30
C GLU A 268 18.24 -15.06 4.87
N HIS A 269 19.07 -14.41 4.05
CA HIS A 269 20.25 -13.69 4.56
C HIS A 269 19.87 -12.54 5.49
N THR A 270 18.77 -11.85 5.23
CA THR A 270 18.31 -10.76 6.10
C THR A 270 17.77 -11.30 7.42
N LEU A 271 17.04 -12.40 7.39
CA LEU A 271 16.45 -13.02 8.57
C LEU A 271 17.48 -13.72 9.46
N ALA A 272 18.61 -14.16 8.90
CA ALA A 272 19.68 -14.82 9.66
C ALA A 272 20.24 -13.94 10.79
N ASP A 273 20.24 -12.61 10.60
CA ASP A 273 20.79 -11.65 11.55
C ASP A 273 19.70 -10.89 12.34
N ILE A 274 18.41 -11.14 12.07
CA ILE A 274 17.29 -10.46 12.74
C ILE A 274 17.01 -11.10 14.09
N THR A 275 16.92 -10.25 15.11
CA THR A 275 16.48 -10.60 16.46
C THR A 275 15.08 -10.04 16.74
N PRO A 276 14.37 -10.51 17.78
CA PRO A 276 13.10 -9.92 18.19
C PRO A 276 13.19 -8.40 18.46
N ALA A 277 14.32 -7.90 18.96
CA ALA A 277 14.54 -6.48 19.23
C ALA A 277 14.63 -5.62 17.96
N ASP A 278 14.88 -6.22 16.80
CA ASP A 278 14.88 -5.54 15.50
C ASP A 278 13.48 -5.27 14.99
N ILE A 279 12.51 -6.11 15.36
CA ILE A 279 11.14 -6.05 14.83
C ILE A 279 10.19 -5.42 15.84
N GLY A 280 10.40 -5.67 17.13
CA GLY A 280 9.51 -5.22 18.20
C GLY A 280 8.34 -6.20 18.43
N PRO A 281 7.67 -6.08 19.59
CA PRO A 281 6.66 -7.05 20.04
C PRO A 281 5.39 -7.08 19.17
N SER A 282 4.99 -5.92 18.64
CA SER A 282 3.87 -5.75 17.71
C SER A 282 4.30 -5.77 16.24
N GLY A 283 5.59 -5.98 15.97
CA GLY A 283 6.13 -5.93 14.63
C GLY A 283 5.80 -7.17 13.80
N TYR A 284 5.83 -7.01 12.48
CA TYR A 284 5.39 -8.03 11.53
C TYR A 284 6.34 -8.12 10.33
N ILE A 285 6.62 -9.33 9.85
CA ILE A 285 7.44 -9.54 8.65
C ILE A 285 6.54 -10.09 7.53
N LEU A 286 6.30 -9.26 6.52
CA LEU A 286 5.46 -9.58 5.37
C LEU A 286 6.32 -9.96 4.16
N ILE A 287 5.95 -11.04 3.47
CA ILE A 287 6.55 -11.51 2.22
C ILE A 287 5.43 -11.78 1.22
N LYS A 288 5.35 -10.99 0.16
CA LYS A 288 4.25 -11.10 -0.81
C LYS A 288 4.76 -10.96 -2.25
N ARG A 289 4.54 -11.99 -3.06
CA ARG A 289 4.80 -11.95 -4.50
C ARG A 289 3.65 -11.24 -5.21
N PHE A 290 3.97 -10.37 -6.15
CA PHE A 290 2.98 -9.64 -6.93
C PHE A 290 3.53 -9.21 -8.29
N CYS A 291 2.64 -8.73 -9.15
CA CYS A 291 3.03 -8.10 -10.41
C CYS A 291 2.70 -6.60 -10.32
N PRO A 292 3.65 -5.67 -10.54
CA PRO A 292 3.36 -4.24 -10.39
C PRO A 292 2.33 -3.66 -11.38
N GLY A 293 2.26 -4.21 -12.60
CA GLY A 293 1.49 -3.61 -13.69
C GLY A 293 2.19 -2.37 -14.26
N HIS A 294 1.46 -1.57 -15.06
CA HIS A 294 2.03 -0.36 -15.66
C HIS A 294 1.88 0.85 -14.72
N VAL A 295 2.85 0.99 -13.82
CA VAL A 295 3.00 2.11 -12.88
C VAL A 295 4.47 2.58 -12.89
N PRO A 296 4.87 3.42 -13.85
CA PRO A 296 6.29 3.70 -14.11
C PRO A 296 7.06 4.25 -12.90
N MET A 297 6.43 5.10 -12.08
CA MET A 297 7.10 5.71 -10.91
C MET A 297 7.39 4.71 -9.78
N LEU A 298 6.72 3.54 -9.76
CA LEU A 298 7.02 2.48 -8.80
C LEU A 298 8.41 1.87 -9.05
N ARG A 299 8.86 1.84 -10.31
CA ARG A 299 10.17 1.29 -10.75
C ARG A 299 10.47 -0.12 -10.24
N ALA A 300 9.42 -0.89 -9.93
CA ALA A 300 9.55 -2.25 -9.45
C ALA A 300 9.89 -3.22 -10.60
N PRO A 301 10.61 -4.32 -10.31
CA PRO A 301 10.73 -5.46 -11.22
C PRO A 301 9.36 -5.96 -11.70
N SER A 302 9.25 -6.41 -12.95
CA SER A 302 7.97 -6.86 -13.52
C SER A 302 7.35 -8.07 -12.80
N ASP A 303 8.20 -8.90 -12.19
CA ASP A 303 7.87 -10.02 -11.34
C ASP A 303 8.59 -9.84 -10.00
N ALA A 304 7.82 -9.55 -8.96
CA ALA A 304 8.32 -8.89 -7.77
C ALA A 304 7.87 -9.58 -6.49
N VAL A 305 8.67 -9.42 -5.43
CA VAL A 305 8.31 -9.77 -4.06
C VAL A 305 8.49 -8.53 -3.21
N ILE A 306 7.42 -8.07 -2.55
CA ILE A 306 7.55 -7.10 -1.45
C ILE A 306 7.96 -7.87 -0.19
N PHE A 307 9.03 -7.40 0.43
CA PHE A 307 9.53 -7.84 1.72
C PHE A 307 9.51 -6.64 2.66
N ALA A 308 8.72 -6.73 3.73
CA ALA A 308 8.51 -5.62 4.64
C ALA A 308 8.77 -6.05 6.09
N LEU A 309 9.69 -5.34 6.73
CA LEU A 309 9.96 -5.36 8.16
C LEU A 309 9.12 -4.25 8.79
N LEU A 310 7.92 -4.59 9.25
CA LEU A 310 6.97 -3.66 9.87
C LEU A 310 7.33 -3.52 11.35
N ARG A 311 8.37 -2.74 11.63
CA ARG A 311 8.96 -2.59 12.97
C ARG A 311 8.09 -1.75 13.92
N ALA A 312 8.18 -2.03 15.21
CA ALA A 312 7.73 -1.19 16.30
C ALA A 312 8.88 -0.93 17.28
N ALA A 313 9.25 0.35 17.46
CA ALA A 313 10.35 0.76 18.34
C ALA A 313 9.86 0.89 19.80
N ALA A 314 9.36 -0.21 20.36
CA ALA A 314 8.87 -0.28 21.74
C ALA A 314 10.03 -0.21 22.75
N PRO A 315 9.77 0.21 24.01
CA PRO A 315 10.77 0.19 25.07
C PRO A 315 11.47 -1.17 25.22
N GLY A 316 12.80 -1.17 25.24
CA GLY A 316 13.62 -2.38 25.33
C GLY A 316 14.00 -3.02 23.99
N CYS A 317 13.50 -2.48 22.86
CA CYS A 317 13.93 -2.84 21.52
C CYS A 317 15.00 -1.87 20.99
N HIS A 318 15.49 -2.08 19.76
CA HIS A 318 16.38 -1.12 19.11
C HIS A 318 15.72 0.27 18.98
N THR A 319 16.52 1.32 19.12
CA THR A 319 16.06 2.70 18.97
C THR A 319 15.64 2.99 17.52
N VAL A 320 14.81 4.02 17.33
CA VAL A 320 14.43 4.50 15.99
C VAL A 320 15.64 4.74 15.10
N ALA A 321 16.70 5.37 15.64
CA ALA A 321 17.92 5.65 14.90
C ALA A 321 18.61 4.35 14.42
N GLN A 322 18.73 3.35 15.27
CA GLN A 322 19.30 2.05 14.91
C GLN A 322 18.47 1.32 13.85
N MET A 323 17.13 1.33 14.00
CA MET A 323 16.22 0.73 13.03
C MET A 323 16.27 1.45 11.67
N CYS A 324 16.38 2.78 11.66
CA CYS A 324 16.55 3.55 10.42
C CYS A 324 17.88 3.21 9.72
N VAL A 325 18.99 3.13 10.45
CA VAL A 325 20.29 2.69 9.87
C VAL A 325 20.18 1.28 9.28
N ALA A 326 19.51 0.35 9.98
CA ALA A 326 19.26 -1.00 9.46
C ALA A 326 18.37 -0.98 8.20
N ASN A 327 17.40 -0.08 8.12
CA ASN A 327 16.58 0.09 6.92
C ASN A 327 17.38 0.66 5.75
N ASP A 328 18.29 1.62 5.97
CA ASP A 328 19.16 2.14 4.92
C ASP A 328 20.05 1.03 4.34
N GLN A 329 20.63 0.19 5.20
CA GLN A 329 21.40 -1.00 4.77
C GLN A 329 20.54 -2.01 4.01
N LEU A 330 19.27 -2.20 4.41
CA LEU A 330 18.31 -3.04 3.69
C LEU A 330 18.06 -2.48 2.28
N TYR A 331 17.90 -1.16 2.15
CA TYR A 331 17.66 -0.48 0.88
C TYR A 331 18.88 -0.60 -0.05
N ASP A 332 20.09 -0.34 0.45
CA ASP A 332 21.33 -0.45 -0.32
C ASP A 332 21.52 -1.88 -0.86
N ARG A 333 21.34 -2.88 0.01
CA ARG A 333 21.43 -4.29 -0.38
C ARG A 333 20.37 -4.67 -1.41
N ALA A 334 19.14 -4.17 -1.26
CA ALA A 334 18.06 -4.46 -2.21
C ALA A 334 18.36 -3.83 -3.58
N GLN A 335 18.83 -2.59 -3.61
CA GLN A 335 19.22 -1.91 -4.84
C GLN A 335 20.38 -2.61 -5.56
N ALA A 336 21.35 -3.15 -4.82
CA ALA A 336 22.47 -3.91 -5.39
C ALA A 336 22.04 -5.15 -6.20
N ILE A 337 20.83 -5.67 -5.95
CA ILE A 337 20.27 -6.81 -6.70
C ILE A 337 19.11 -6.41 -7.63
N GLY A 338 18.94 -5.11 -7.92
CA GLY A 338 17.88 -4.60 -8.79
C GLY A 338 16.51 -4.45 -8.12
N GLY A 339 16.46 -4.50 -6.79
CA GLY A 339 15.28 -4.13 -6.01
C GLY A 339 15.15 -2.61 -5.79
N VAL A 340 14.03 -2.20 -5.22
CA VAL A 340 13.74 -0.79 -4.91
C VAL A 340 13.08 -0.65 -3.53
N PRO A 341 13.29 0.46 -2.80
CA PRO A 341 12.55 0.74 -1.57
C PRO A 341 11.05 0.96 -1.84
N TYR A 342 10.23 0.64 -0.84
CA TYR A 342 8.79 0.90 -0.84
C TYR A 342 8.37 1.66 0.45
N PRO A 343 7.54 2.71 0.34
CA PRO A 343 7.08 3.35 -0.89
C PRO A 343 8.28 3.94 -1.68
N PRO A 344 8.12 4.20 -3.00
CA PRO A 344 9.19 4.68 -3.85
C PRO A 344 9.88 5.91 -3.25
N LEU A 345 11.20 5.96 -3.33
CA LEU A 345 11.90 7.20 -3.00
C LEU A 345 11.48 8.29 -3.99
N PRO A 346 11.19 9.50 -3.49
CA PRO A 346 10.83 10.59 -4.36
C PRO A 346 11.95 10.89 -5.39
N VAL A 347 11.60 10.94 -6.68
CA VAL A 347 12.58 11.17 -7.76
C VAL A 347 12.78 12.68 -7.96
N PRO A 348 14.01 13.16 -8.23
CA PRO A 348 14.18 14.45 -8.90
C PRO A 348 13.45 14.45 -10.25
N GLU A 349 12.93 15.59 -10.68
CA GLU A 349 12.08 15.76 -11.86
C GLU A 349 12.50 14.88 -13.05
N LEU A 350 11.52 14.20 -13.67
CA LEU A 350 11.62 13.88 -15.10
C LEU A 350 11.68 15.24 -15.79
N THR A 351 12.89 15.70 -16.10
CA THR A 351 13.15 16.99 -16.72
C THR A 351 12.18 17.20 -17.87
N GLN A 352 11.57 18.39 -17.89
CA GLN A 352 10.80 18.90 -19.01
C GLN A 352 11.64 18.74 -20.30
N ALA A 353 11.34 17.70 -21.07
CA ALA A 353 11.73 17.58 -22.46
C ALA A 353 10.43 17.47 -23.26
N THR A 354 9.97 18.66 -23.65
CA THR A 354 9.13 19.02 -24.82
C THR A 354 8.02 18.07 -25.24
#